data_AF-A0A845M6K7-F1
#
_entry.id   AF-A0A845M6K7-F1
#
_cell.length_a   1.000
_cell.length_b   1.000
_cell.length_c   1.000
_cell.angle_alpha   90.00
_cell.angle_beta   90.00
_cell.angle_gamma   90.00
#
_symmetry.space_group_name_H-M   'P 1'
#
loop_
_entity.id
_entity.type
_entity.pdbx_description
1 polymer ?
#
loop_
_entity_poly.entity_id
_entity_poly.type
_entity_poly.pdbx_seq_one_letter_code
_entity_poly.pdbx_strand_id
1 'polypeptide(L)'
;MSTELPEYYFRVRENGAFVFKVDTQNRHRRIEMDQIAVVNTRTGEIKPNGERTLSNQDMAAISDWLDERQELLDARQIDDILRTVDSLNHTANWVQKDAEDHQLDMVTDSLLMAMHDLRTLLVRKKAERMMREE
;
A
#
# COMPACT_ATOMS: atom_id res chain seq x y z
N MET A 1 -19.06 -27.05 1.09
CA MET A 1 -17.61 -27.13 0.85
C MET A 1 -16.94 -26.73 2.15
N SER A 2 -16.22 -27.63 2.82
CA SER A 2 -15.41 -27.24 3.98
C SER A 2 -14.34 -26.28 3.48
N THR A 3 -14.48 -25.00 3.79
CA THR A 3 -13.44 -24.00 3.55
C THR A 3 -12.29 -24.33 4.48
N GLU A 4 -11.33 -25.13 4.00
CA GLU A 4 -10.05 -25.29 4.68
C GLU A 4 -9.45 -23.90 4.88
N LEU A 5 -9.01 -23.64 6.11
CA LEU A 5 -8.40 -22.36 6.46
C LEU A 5 -6.96 -22.34 5.96
N PRO A 6 -6.42 -21.15 5.61
CA PRO A 6 -5.03 -21.03 5.19
C PRO A 6 -4.09 -21.40 6.33
N GLU A 7 -2.93 -21.98 6.01
CA GLU A 7 -1.90 -22.34 6.99
C GLU A 7 -1.27 -21.11 7.66
N TYR A 8 -1.21 -19.99 6.93
CA TYR A 8 -0.68 -18.72 7.41
C TYR A 8 -1.72 -17.61 7.28
N TYR A 9 -1.76 -16.73 8.26
CA TYR A 9 -2.56 -15.51 8.24
C TYR A 9 -1.66 -14.30 8.49
N PHE A 10 -1.71 -13.33 7.56
CA PHE A 10 -0.93 -12.10 7.61
C PHE A 10 -1.84 -10.94 8.00
N ARG A 11 -1.72 -10.48 9.24
CA ARG A 11 -2.44 -9.30 9.71
C ARG A 11 -1.65 -8.05 9.32
N VAL A 12 -2.08 -7.41 8.23
CA VAL A 12 -1.48 -6.18 7.71
C VAL A 12 -1.55 -5.04 8.72
N ARG A 13 -0.49 -4.24 8.74
CA ARG A 13 -0.35 -2.96 9.42
C ARG A 13 0.33 -1.96 8.48
N GLU A 14 0.48 -0.72 8.91
CA GLU A 14 1.03 0.38 8.09
C GLU A 14 2.36 0.03 7.39
N ASN A 15 3.32 -0.57 8.11
CA ASN A 15 4.66 -0.87 7.61
C ASN A 15 4.98 -2.38 7.55
N GLY A 16 3.96 -3.24 7.40
CA GLY A 16 4.20 -4.67 7.27
C GLY A 16 3.05 -5.54 7.75
N ALA A 17 3.35 -6.67 8.39
CA ALA A 17 2.34 -7.56 8.96
C ALA A 17 2.83 -8.32 10.19
N PHE A 18 1.87 -8.73 11.03
CA PHE A 18 2.07 -9.84 11.94
C PHE A 18 1.76 -11.14 11.21
N VAL A 19 2.65 -12.13 11.33
CA VAL A 19 2.53 -13.43 10.70
C VAL A 19 2.05 -14.43 11.75
N PHE A 20 0.92 -15.07 11.49
CA PHE A 20 0.36 -16.10 12.34
C PHE A 20 0.36 -17.44 11.60
N LYS A 21 0.80 -18.50 12.28
CA LYS A 21 0.52 -19.87 11.86
C LYS A 21 -0.86 -20.25 12.40
N VAL A 22 -1.71 -20.79 11.53
CA VAL A 22 -3.09 -21.13 11.86
C VAL A 22 -3.17 -22.62 12.15
N ASP A 23 -3.53 -22.96 13.39
CA ASP A 23 -3.81 -24.35 13.78
C ASP A 23 -5.32 -24.58 13.81
N THR A 24 -5.75 -25.63 13.10
CA THR A 24 -7.14 -26.05 12.97
C THR A 24 -7.39 -27.45 13.51
N GLN A 25 -6.36 -28.16 13.98
CA GLN A 25 -6.43 -29.57 14.37
C GLN A 25 -6.90 -29.80 15.82
N ASN A 26 -7.47 -28.79 16.48
CA ASN A 26 -8.01 -28.96 17.82
C ASN A 26 -9.37 -29.67 17.78
N ARG A 27 -9.54 -30.67 18.67
CA ARG A 27 -10.78 -31.47 18.84
C ARG A 27 -12.04 -30.63 19.04
N HIS A 28 -11.89 -29.36 19.40
CA HIS A 28 -12.96 -28.39 19.67
C HIS A 28 -13.32 -27.49 18.46
N ARG A 29 -12.71 -27.68 17.26
CA ARG A 29 -12.89 -26.83 16.07
C ARG A 29 -12.59 -25.34 16.31
N ARG A 30 -11.71 -25.03 17.26
CA ARG A 30 -11.27 -23.65 17.54
C ARG A 30 -10.11 -23.30 16.62
N ILE A 31 -10.18 -22.15 15.96
CA ILE A 31 -9.07 -21.58 15.20
C ILE A 31 -8.08 -21.00 16.20
N GLU A 32 -6.86 -21.52 16.21
CA GLU A 32 -5.76 -20.95 16.98
C GLU A 32 -4.79 -20.25 16.03
N MET A 33 -4.39 -19.04 16.40
CA MET A 33 -3.46 -18.23 15.62
C MET A 33 -2.25 -17.95 16.49
N ASP A 34 -1.14 -18.55 16.11
CA ASP A 34 0.10 -18.44 16.83
C ASP A 34 1.04 -17.50 16.09
N GLN A 35 1.38 -16.37 16.71
CA GLN A 35 2.23 -15.38 16.06
C GLN A 35 3.66 -15.91 15.98
N ILE A 36 4.14 -16.12 14.76
CA ILE A 36 5.47 -16.66 14.49
C ILE A 36 6.48 -15.58 14.14
N ALA A 37 6.04 -14.48 13.53
CA ALA A 37 6.92 -13.42 13.08
C ALA A 37 6.23 -12.06 12.93
N VAL A 38 7.05 -11.04 12.75
CA VAL A 38 6.68 -9.72 12.27
C VAL A 38 7.49 -9.46 11.00
N VAL A 39 6.84 -9.06 9.93
CA VAL A 39 7.49 -8.73 8.67
C VAL A 39 7.34 -7.24 8.36
N ASN A 40 8.35 -6.64 7.76
CA ASN A 40 8.34 -5.28 7.24
C ASN A 40 8.27 -5.30 5.71
N THR A 41 7.20 -4.76 5.13
CA THR A 41 7.00 -4.77 3.67
C THR A 41 7.95 -3.82 2.94
N ARG A 42 8.44 -2.77 3.59
CA ARG A 42 9.35 -1.79 2.96
C ARG A 42 10.78 -2.31 2.89
N THR A 43 11.24 -3.02 3.92
CA THR A 43 12.63 -3.48 4.02
C THR A 43 12.80 -4.97 3.74
N GLY A 44 11.71 -5.74 3.71
CA GLY A 44 11.75 -7.20 3.67
C GLY A 44 12.23 -7.84 4.98
N GLU A 45 12.43 -7.05 6.05
CA GLU A 45 12.96 -7.56 7.32
C GLU A 45 11.93 -8.47 8.00
N ILE A 46 12.34 -9.71 8.30
CA ILE A 46 11.53 -10.71 9.00
C ILE A 46 12.11 -10.89 10.41
N LYS A 47 11.31 -10.61 11.43
CA LYS A 47 11.66 -10.79 12.85
C LYS A 47 10.84 -11.94 13.44
N PRO A 48 11.46 -13.06 13.84
CA PRO A 48 10.76 -14.08 14.58
C PRO A 48 10.16 -13.52 15.88
N ASN A 49 9.03 -14.06 16.30
CA ASN A 49 8.37 -13.66 17.54
C ASN A 49 9.00 -14.38 18.74
N GLY A 50 9.57 -13.63 19.68
CA GLY A 50 10.28 -14.19 20.83
C GLY A 50 11.54 -14.96 20.43
N GLU A 51 11.79 -16.10 21.08
CA GLU A 51 12.95 -16.97 20.83
C GLU A 51 12.71 -18.03 19.73
N ARG A 52 11.69 -17.83 18.88
CA ARG A 52 11.34 -18.81 17.85
C ARG A 52 12.34 -18.84 16.71
N THR A 53 12.57 -20.06 16.21
CA THR A 53 13.23 -20.28 14.93
C THR A 53 12.16 -20.56 13.87
N LEU A 54 12.16 -19.77 12.80
CA LEU A 54 11.27 -19.99 11.65
C LEU A 54 11.78 -21.18 10.84
N SER A 55 10.87 -22.06 10.42
CA SER A 55 11.18 -23.15 9.50
C SER A 55 11.36 -22.61 8.07
N ASN A 56 11.94 -23.44 7.19
CA ASN A 56 12.05 -23.09 5.77
C ASN A 56 10.68 -22.84 5.12
N GLN A 57 9.64 -23.56 5.57
CA GLN A 57 8.28 -23.37 5.07
C GLN A 57 7.69 -22.03 5.54
N ASP A 58 7.92 -21.66 6.81
CA ASP A 58 7.47 -20.36 7.32
C ASP A 58 8.17 -19.22 6.55
N MET A 59 9.48 -19.35 6.30
CA MET A 59 10.26 -18.35 5.55
C MET A 59 9.79 -18.23 4.09
N ALA A 60 9.52 -19.35 3.41
CA ALA A 60 8.98 -19.34 2.06
C ALA A 60 7.62 -18.64 1.99
N ALA A 61 6.69 -19.00 2.89
CA ALA A 61 5.36 -18.39 2.94
C ALA A 61 5.42 -16.87 3.22
N ILE A 62 6.34 -16.42 4.07
CA ILE A 62 6.53 -14.98 4.34
C ILE A 62 7.14 -14.26 3.12
N SER A 63 8.07 -14.89 2.41
CA SER A 63 8.68 -14.33 1.20
C SER A 63 7.66 -14.19 0.08
N ASP A 64 6.88 -15.24 -0.20
CA ASP A 64 5.87 -15.21 -1.26
C ASP A 64 4.83 -14.13 -0.96
N TRP A 65 4.37 -14.05 0.29
CA TRP A 65 3.45 -13.00 0.72
C TRP A 65 4.04 -11.60 0.58
N LEU A 66 5.34 -11.43 0.87
CA LEU A 66 6.03 -10.14 0.72
C LEU A 66 6.04 -9.68 -0.73
N ASP A 67 6.37 -10.58 -1.66
CA ASP A 67 6.46 -10.27 -3.09
C ASP A 67 5.08 -9.87 -3.64
N GLU A 68 4.05 -10.69 -3.38
CA GLU A 68 2.66 -10.38 -3.75
C GLU A 68 2.19 -9.05 -3.13
N ARG A 69 2.58 -8.80 -1.88
CA ARG A 69 2.19 -7.60 -1.16
C ARG A 69 2.85 -6.36 -1.76
N GLN A 70 4.11 -6.44 -2.15
CA GLN A 70 4.83 -5.32 -2.74
C GLN A 70 4.24 -4.96 -4.10
N GLU A 71 3.97 -5.95 -4.95
CA GLU A 71 3.32 -5.74 -6.25
C GLU A 71 1.95 -5.06 -6.09
N LEU A 72 1.14 -5.53 -5.13
CA LEU A 72 -0.15 -4.93 -4.82
C LEU A 72 -0.03 -3.49 -4.32
N LEU A 73 0.97 -3.19 -3.48
CA LEU A 73 1.19 -1.84 -2.97
C LEU A 73 1.65 -0.89 -4.08
N ASP A 74 2.51 -1.35 -4.98
CA ASP A 74 2.98 -0.56 -6.13
C ASP A 74 1.81 -0.26 -7.10
N ALA A 75 0.97 -1.25 -7.39
CA ALA A 75 -0.23 -1.07 -8.21
C ALA A 75 -1.19 -0.04 -7.57
N ARG A 76 -1.42 -0.12 -6.26
CA ARG A 76 -2.25 0.84 -5.52
C ARG A 76 -1.66 2.23 -5.51
N GLN A 77 -0.35 2.36 -5.34
CA GLN A 77 0.31 3.66 -5.37
C GLN A 77 0.06 4.39 -6.70
N ILE A 78 0.12 3.66 -7.82
CA ILE A 78 -0.19 4.23 -9.13
C ILE A 78 -1.68 4.60 -9.23
N ASP A 79 -2.59 3.73 -8.77
CA ASP A 79 -4.04 4.04 -8.75
C ASP A 79 -4.34 5.31 -7.93
N ASP A 80 -3.73 5.46 -6.74
CA ASP A 80 -3.90 6.65 -5.89
C ASP A 80 -3.38 7.94 -6.58
N ILE A 81 -2.30 7.84 -7.34
CA ILE A 81 -1.81 8.96 -8.16
C ILE A 81 -2.81 9.29 -9.28
N LEU A 82 -3.40 8.29 -9.93
CA LEU A 82 -4.43 8.52 -10.96
C LEU A 82 -5.70 9.14 -10.36
N ARG A 83 -6.09 8.78 -9.14
CA ARG A 83 -7.20 9.42 -8.41
C ARG A 83 -6.95 10.91 -8.15
N THR A 84 -5.69 11.34 -8.09
CA THR A 84 -5.35 12.77 -8.01
C THR A 84 -5.75 13.50 -9.29
N VAL A 85 -5.55 12.89 -10.46
CA VAL A 85 -5.99 13.44 -11.75
C VAL A 85 -7.51 13.59 -11.78
N ASP A 86 -8.23 12.57 -11.33
CA ASP A 86 -9.69 12.65 -11.22
C ASP A 86 -10.11 13.76 -10.27
N SER A 87 -9.46 13.86 -9.10
CA SER A 87 -9.76 14.92 -8.12
C SER A 87 -9.55 16.31 -8.71
N LEU A 88 -8.48 16.54 -9.49
CA LEU A 88 -8.24 17.80 -10.19
C LEU A 88 -9.31 18.09 -11.24
N ASN A 89 -9.71 17.08 -12.02
CA ASN A 89 -10.77 17.24 -13.03
C ASN A 89 -12.14 17.56 -12.40
N HIS A 90 -12.51 16.86 -11.32
CA HIS A 90 -13.73 17.14 -10.58
C HIS A 90 -13.70 18.54 -9.97
N THR A 91 -12.55 18.94 -9.40
CA THR A 91 -12.36 20.30 -8.85
C THR A 91 -12.49 21.36 -9.94
N ALA A 92 -11.90 21.15 -11.12
CA ALA A 92 -12.02 22.08 -12.23
C ALA A 92 -13.47 22.24 -12.71
N ASN A 93 -14.23 21.14 -12.81
CA ASN A 93 -15.66 21.20 -13.15
C ASN A 93 -16.47 21.90 -12.06
N TRP A 94 -16.18 21.67 -10.78
CA TRP A 94 -16.81 22.38 -9.66
C TRP A 94 -16.52 23.89 -9.72
N VAL A 95 -15.26 24.31 -9.93
CA VAL A 95 -14.89 25.72 -10.13
C VAL A 95 -15.69 26.35 -11.26
N GLN A 96 -15.92 25.61 -12.35
CA GLN A 96 -16.63 26.11 -13.51
C GLN A 96 -18.15 26.28 -13.29
N LYS A 97 -18.78 25.39 -12.51
CA LYS A 97 -20.25 25.28 -12.46
C LYS A 97 -20.87 25.68 -11.14
N ASP A 98 -20.19 25.42 -10.04
CA ASP A 98 -20.81 25.31 -8.72
C ASP A 98 -20.11 26.16 -7.64
N ALA A 99 -18.87 26.61 -7.87
CA ALA A 99 -18.10 27.32 -6.85
C ALA A 99 -18.61 28.74 -6.58
N GLU A 100 -18.69 29.09 -5.30
CA GLU A 100 -19.00 30.45 -4.83
C GLU A 100 -17.72 31.24 -4.53
N ASP A 101 -17.79 32.58 -4.64
CA ASP A 101 -16.63 33.48 -4.47
C ASP A 101 -15.85 33.22 -3.16
N HIS A 102 -16.56 33.10 -2.04
CA HIS A 102 -15.92 32.86 -0.74
C HIS A 102 -15.22 31.49 -0.66
N GLN A 103 -15.68 30.50 -1.42
CA GLN A 103 -15.03 29.18 -1.48
C GLN A 103 -13.76 29.27 -2.34
N LEU A 104 -13.81 30.03 -3.44
CA LEU A 104 -12.65 30.29 -4.30
C LEU A 104 -11.54 31.02 -3.53
N ASP A 105 -11.89 32.02 -2.72
CA ASP A 105 -10.93 32.73 -1.86
C ASP A 105 -10.20 31.78 -0.90
N MET A 106 -10.88 30.73 -0.41
CA MET A 106 -10.29 29.77 0.53
C MET A 106 -9.32 28.78 -0.13
N VAL A 107 -9.52 28.41 -1.40
CA VAL A 107 -8.80 27.28 -2.02
C VAL A 107 -7.85 27.67 -3.15
N THR A 108 -8.04 28.82 -3.80
CA THR A 108 -7.36 29.17 -5.06
C THR A 108 -5.84 29.13 -4.93
N ASP A 109 -5.26 29.90 -3.99
CA ASP A 109 -3.81 29.98 -3.85
C ASP A 109 -3.18 28.63 -3.49
N SER A 110 -3.84 27.86 -2.60
CA SER A 110 -3.37 26.53 -2.21
C SER A 110 -3.35 25.57 -3.40
N LEU A 111 -4.41 25.58 -4.22
CA LEU A 111 -4.50 24.74 -5.42
C LEU A 111 -3.46 25.15 -6.46
N LEU A 112 -3.31 26.45 -6.73
CA LEU A 112 -2.35 26.97 -7.72
C LEU A 112 -0.91 26.61 -7.34
N MET A 113 -0.54 26.76 -6.06
CA MET A 113 0.80 26.41 -5.58
C MET A 113 1.07 24.90 -5.67
N ALA A 114 0.12 24.06 -5.25
CA ALA A 114 0.26 22.60 -5.32
C ALA A 114 0.40 22.12 -6.79
N MET A 115 -0.42 22.65 -7.70
CA MET A 115 -0.34 22.31 -9.12
C MET A 115 0.97 22.79 -9.76
N HIS A 116 1.44 23.99 -9.39
CA HIS A 116 2.70 24.54 -9.92
C HIS A 116 3.91 23.69 -9.52
N ASP A 117 4.02 23.32 -8.24
CA ASP A 117 5.12 22.48 -7.75
C ASP A 117 5.12 21.11 -8.42
N LEU A 118 3.96 20.42 -8.44
CA LEU A 118 3.81 19.12 -9.07
C LEU A 118 4.18 19.18 -10.57
N ARG A 119 3.68 20.18 -11.30
CA ARG A 119 4.02 20.38 -12.72
C ARG A 119 5.52 20.52 -12.90
N THR A 120 6.18 21.33 -12.08
CA THR A 120 7.63 21.59 -12.18
C THR A 120 8.43 20.31 -12.01
N LEU A 121 8.10 19.48 -11.00
CA LEU A 121 8.74 18.19 -10.77
C LEU A 121 8.52 17.20 -11.93
N LEU A 122 7.30 17.10 -12.44
CA LEU A 122 6.97 16.20 -13.55
C LEU A 122 7.68 16.59 -14.85
N VAL A 123 7.70 17.87 -15.19
CA VAL A 123 8.41 18.38 -16.39
C VAL A 123 9.91 18.08 -16.29
N ARG A 124 10.53 18.34 -15.13
CA ARG A 124 11.93 18.01 -14.89
C ARG A 124 12.20 16.51 -15.07
N LYS A 125 11.38 15.65 -14.45
CA LYS A 125 11.54 14.19 -14.56
C LYS A 125 11.35 13.67 -15.97
N LYS A 126 10.45 14.28 -16.76
CA LYS A 126 10.26 13.95 -18.17
C LYS A 126 11.50 14.30 -19.00
N ALA A 127 12.07 15.49 -18.79
CA ALA A 127 13.30 15.90 -19.47
C ALA A 127 14.50 14.99 -19.13
N GLU A 128 14.67 14.64 -17.84
CA GLU A 128 15.72 13.70 -17.38
C GLU A 128 15.57 12.29 -18.01
N ARG A 129 14.35 11.86 -18.36
CA ARG A 129 14.12 10.57 -19.04
C ARG A 129 14.50 10.65 -20.51
N MET A 130 14.09 11.70 -21.21
CA MET A 130 14.42 11.90 -22.63
C MET A 130 15.93 11.93 -22.87
N MET A 131 16.71 12.63 -22.01
CA MET A 131 18.17 12.68 -22.12
C MET A 131 18.89 11.33 -21.88
N ARG A 132 18.22 10.34 -21.28
CA ARG A 132 18.80 9.00 -21.05
C ARG A 132 18.46 8.02 -22.17
N GLU A 133 17.48 8.35 -23.00
CA GLU A 133 17.03 7.54 -24.13
C GLU A 133 17.73 7.94 -25.45
N GLU A 134 18.37 9.11 -25.48
CA GLU A 134 19.30 9.59 -26.54
C GLU A 134 20.74 9.09 -26.30
#